data_AF-A0A0M7BD73-F1
#
_entry.id   AF-A0A0M7BD73-F1
#
_cell.length_a   1.000
_cell.length_b   1.000
_cell.length_c   1.000
_cell.angle_alpha   90.00
_cell.angle_beta   90.00
_cell.angle_gamma   90.00
#
_symmetry.space_group_name_H-M   'P 1'
#
loop_
_entity.id
_entity.type
_entity.pdbx_description
1 polymer ?
#
loop_
_entity_poly.entity_id
_entity_poly.type
_entity_poly.pdbx_seq_one_letter_code
_entity_poly.pdbx_strand_id
1 'polypeptide(L)' 'MTGQPPRELSPQSLTRAIVQQDDTVGVCAIYLPGRGEDPGILLNGAASADAGDTAARLIASDTRIMRF' A
#
# COMPACT_ATOMS: atom_id res chain seq x y z
N MET A 1 -4.85 -27.33 -6.01
CA MET A 1 -3.86 -26.24 -6.11
C MET A 1 -2.90 -26.42 -4.94
N THR A 2 -1.69 -26.90 -5.18
CA THR A 2 -0.63 -26.83 -4.16
C THR A 2 -0.33 -25.34 -3.95
N GLY A 3 -0.50 -24.83 -2.73
CA GLY A 3 -0.31 -23.41 -2.43
C GLY A 3 1.09 -22.94 -2.83
N GLN A 4 1.22 -21.67 -3.23
CA GLN A 4 2.55 -21.11 -3.49
C GLN A 4 3.37 -21.13 -2.19
N PRO A 5 4.58 -21.73 -2.19
CA PRO A 5 5.43 -21.73 -1.00
C PRO A 5 5.81 -20.29 -0.63
N PRO A 6 5.87 -19.94 0.68
CA PRO A 6 6.31 -18.63 1.12
C PRO A 6 7.72 -18.35 0.61
N ARG A 7 7.94 -17.15 0.07
CA ARG A 7 9.26 -16.74 -0.44
C ARG A 7 10.19 -16.17 0.65
N GLU A 8 9.95 -16.50 1.92
CA GLU A 8 10.71 -15.97 3.07
C GLU A 8 10.88 -14.43 3.04
N LEU A 9 9.87 -13.70 2.54
CA LEU A 9 9.88 -12.24 2.48
C LEU A 9 9.14 -11.65 3.68
N SER A 10 9.72 -10.61 4.29
CA SER A 10 9.02 -9.82 5.29
C SER A 10 7.99 -8.91 4.60
N PRO A 11 6.92 -8.48 5.30
CA PRO A 11 5.97 -7.52 4.75
C PRO A 11 6.66 -6.27 4.20
N GLN A 12 7.68 -5.75 4.90
CA GLN A 12 8.41 -4.57 4.46
C GLN A 12 9.31 -4.82 3.23
N SER A 13 9.90 -6.00 3.07
CA SER A 13 10.69 -6.30 1.87
C SER A 13 9.78 -6.52 0.66
N LEU A 14 8.60 -7.11 0.88
CA LEU A 14 7.58 -7.26 -0.14
C LEU A 14 7.03 -5.91 -0.61
N THR A 15 6.67 -5.00 0.32
CA THR A 15 6.23 -3.65 -0.05
C THR A 15 7.31 -2.87 -0.81
N ARG A 16 8.58 -2.97 -0.41
CA ARG A 16 9.70 -2.38 -1.15
C ARG A 16 9.80 -2.91 -2.58
N ALA A 17 9.60 -4.22 -2.77
CA ALA A 17 9.61 -4.81 -4.09
C ALA A 17 8.45 -4.30 -4.97
N ILE A 18 7.25 -4.11 -4.40
CA ILE A 18 6.09 -3.52 -5.09
C ILE A 18 6.39 -2.08 -5.53
N VAL A 19 6.88 -1.24 -4.60
CA VAL A 19 7.22 0.16 -4.92
C VAL A 19 8.25 0.27 -6.06
N GLN A 20 9.20 -0.67 -6.15
CA GLN A 20 10.19 -0.71 -7.23
C GLN A 20 9.62 -1.09 -8.60
N GLN A 21 8.41 -1.67 -8.66
CA GLN A 21 7.72 -2.03 -9.90
C GLN A 21 6.86 -0.87 -10.46
N ASP A 22 7.04 0.35 -9.95
CA ASP A 22 6.23 1.53 -10.30
C ASP A 22 4.75 1.42 -9.87
N ASP A 23 4.46 0.52 -8.94
CA ASP A 23 3.14 0.36 -8.35
C ASP A 23 2.87 1.45 -7.30
N THR A 24 1.63 1.94 -7.25
CA THR A 24 1.22 2.93 -6.25
C THR A 24 1.04 2.29 -4.88
N VAL A 25 1.87 2.67 -3.91
CA VAL A 25 1.69 2.31 -2.50
C VAL A 25 1.30 3.55 -1.69
N GLY A 26 0.08 3.54 -1.18
CA GLY A 26 -0.51 4.64 -0.42
C GLY A 26 -0.80 4.27 1.03
N VAL A 27 -0.50 5.16 1.96
CA VAL A 27 -0.95 5.07 3.36
C VAL A 27 -2.02 6.13 3.59
N CYS A 28 -3.13 5.76 4.24
CA CYS A 28 -4.22 6.68 4.50
C CYS A 28 -3.74 7.93 5.26
N ALA A 29 -4.04 9.13 4.75
CA ALA A 29 -3.52 10.39 5.27
C ALA A 29 -3.85 10.66 6.75
N ILE A 30 -4.96 10.12 7.27
CA ILE A 30 -5.36 10.30 8.68
C ILE A 30 -4.62 9.35 9.63
N TYR A 31 -3.97 8.31 9.12
CA TYR A 31 -3.36 7.27 9.95
C TYR A 31 -2.09 7.73 10.65
N LEU A 32 -1.21 8.45 9.94
CA LEU A 32 0.06 8.94 10.49
C LEU A 32 -0.16 9.98 11.61
N PRO A 33 -1.01 11.01 11.42
CA PRO A 33 -1.31 11.96 12.50
C PRO A 33 -1.92 11.28 13.74
N GLY A 34 -2.78 10.27 13.54
CA GLY A 34 -3.36 9.48 14.63
C GLY A 34 -2.32 8.69 15.44
N ARG A 35 -1.14 8.46 14.87
CA ARG A 35 0.02 7.81 15.52
C ARG A 35 1.07 8.80 16.04
N GLY A 36 0.89 10.09 15.79
CA GLY A 36 1.92 11.12 16.07
C GLY A 36 3.14 11.01 15.16
N GLU A 37 2.99 10.39 13.99
CA GLU A 37 4.03 10.20 12.99
C GLU A 37 3.78 11.13 11.79
N ASP A 38 4.83 11.43 11.02
CA ASP A 38 4.75 12.22 9.79
C ASP A 38 5.18 11.39 8.56
N PRO A 39 4.88 11.84 7.32
CA PRO A 39 5.20 11.09 6.10
C PRO A 39 6.67 10.70 5.93
N GLY A 40 7.62 11.33 6.64
CA GLY A 40 9.03 10.97 6.62
C GLY A 40 9.33 9.55 7.11
N ILE A 41 8.40 8.89 7.80
CA ILE A 41 8.56 7.49 8.21
C ILE A 41 8.26 6.46 7.11
N LEU A 42 7.69 6.92 5.99
CA LEU A 42 7.27 6.03 4.91
C LEU A 42 8.49 5.45 4.17
N LEU A 43 8.28 4.27 3.58
CA LEU A 43 9.26 3.70 2.65
C LEU A 43 9.45 4.65 1.47
N ASN A 44 10.68 4.82 0.99
CA ASN A 44 10.95 5.58 -0.22
C ASN A 44 10.08 5.07 -1.38
N GLY A 45 9.28 5.95 -1.97
CA GLY A 45 8.33 5.67 -3.04
C GLY A 45 6.91 5.28 -2.57
N ALA A 46 6.69 5.13 -1.26
CA ALA A 46 5.34 5.17 -0.69
C ALA A 46 4.94 6.61 -0.36
N ALA A 47 3.65 6.90 -0.42
CA ALA A 47 3.13 8.25 -0.16
C ALA A 47 1.91 8.22 0.77
N SER A 48 1.64 9.36 1.41
CA SER A 48 0.35 9.62 2.01
C SER A 48 -0.70 9.72 0.90
N ALA A 49 -1.79 8.96 1.02
CA ALA A 49 -2.85 8.87 0.03
C ALA A 49 -4.07 9.70 0.47
N ASP A 50 -4.58 10.51 -0.47
CA ASP A 50 -5.84 11.20 -0.31
C ASP A 50 -7.01 10.20 -0.27
N ALA A 51 -7.98 10.47 0.61
CA ALA A 51 -9.11 9.58 0.82
C ALA A 51 -10.10 9.61 -0.35
N GLY A 52 -10.31 10.76 -0.99
CA GLY A 52 -11.18 10.92 -2.15
C GLY A 52 -10.62 10.22 -3.38
N ASP A 53 -9.32 10.42 -3.66
CA ASP A 53 -8.64 9.74 -4.76
C ASP A 53 -8.64 8.22 -4.57
N THR A 54 -8.38 7.75 -3.34
CA THR A 54 -8.44 6.32 -3.01
C THR A 54 -9.84 5.76 -3.20
N ALA A 55 -10.87 6.46 -2.72
CA ALA A 55 -12.26 6.04 -2.88
C ALA A 55 -12.66 5.96 -4.36
N ALA A 56 -12.29 6.95 -5.17
CA ALA A 56 -12.56 6.97 -6.60
C ALA A 56 -11.94 5.77 -7.33
N ARG A 57 -10.70 5.40 -6.98
CA ARG A 57 -10.04 4.19 -7.52
C ARG A 57 -10.77 2.92 -7.09
N LEU A 58 -11.20 2.82 -5.84
CA LEU A 58 -11.86 1.61 -5.32
C LEU A 58 -13.22 1.33 -5.97
N ILE A 59 -13.94 2.37 -6.42
CA ILE A 59 -15.26 2.23 -7.06
C ILE A 59 -15.21 2.16 -8.59
N ALA A 60 -14.03 2.26 -9.20
CA ALA A 60 -13.90 2.19 -10.65
C ALA A 60 -14.37 0.81 -11.17
N SER A 61 -15.02 0.80 -12.32
CA SER A 61 -15.73 -0.39 -12.85
C SER A 61 -14.83 -1.60 -13.12
N ASP A 62 -13.54 -1.36 -13.34
CA ASP A 62 -12.50 -2.35 -13.61
C ASP A 62 -11.72 -2.76 -12.34
N THR A 63 -12.03 -2.15 -11.19
CA THR A 63 -11.29 -2.41 -9.96
C THR A 63 -11.74 -3.69 -9.26
N ARG A 64 -10.76 -4.47 -8.83
CA ARG A 64 -10.95 -5.65 -7.98
C ARG A 64 -10.31 -5.40 -6.63
N ILE A 65 -11.11 -5.54 -5.57
CA ILE A 65 -10.65 -5.32 -4.20
C ILE A 65 -10.24 -6.67 -3.59
N MET A 66 -9.03 -6.73 -3.07
CA MET A 66 -8.51 -7.86 -2.30
C MET A 66 -8.16 -7.37 -0.89
N ARG A 67 -8.63 -8.08 0.14
CA ARG A 67 -8.36 -7.77 1.56
C ARG A 67 -7.62 -8.94 2.19
N PHE A 68 -6.54 -8.64 2.88
CA PHE A 68 -5.69 -9.59 3.59
C PHE A 68 -5.73 -9.34 5.09
#